data_AF-T2GL85-F1
#
_entry.id   AF-T2GL85-F1
#
_cell.length_a   1.000
_cell.length_b   1.000
_cell.length_c   1.000
_cell.angle_alpha   90.00
_cell.angle_beta   90.00
_cell.angle_gamma   90.00
#
_symmetry.space_group_name_H-M   'P 1'
#
loop_
_entity.id
_entity.type
_entity.pdbx_description
1 polymer ?
#
loop_
_entity_poly.entity_id
_entity_poly.type
_entity_poly.pdbx_seq_one_letter_code
_entity_poly.pdbx_strand_id
1 'polypeptide(L)'
;MKLTYIPSAYITHTGKIYEITVEVPGVKKSDIHLEMTEHGFCLNAEGEKFKYSGCWSLAHRVKPETASAGFSDGLLRITVELAEGVKGLEVPVD
;
A
#
# COMPACT_ATOMS: atom_id res chain seq x y z
N MET A 1 -10.98 -11.19 22.10
CA MET A 1 -10.33 -10.00 21.49
C MET A 1 -9.22 -10.50 20.58
N LYS A 2 -9.21 -10.12 19.30
CA LYS A 2 -8.12 -10.49 18.37
C LYS A 2 -6.96 -9.51 18.53
N LEU A 3 -5.73 -9.99 18.40
CA LEU A 3 -4.57 -9.10 18.39
C LEU A 3 -4.55 -8.32 17.07
N THR A 4 -4.27 -7.01 17.14
CA THR A 4 -4.18 -6.15 15.96
C THR A 4 -2.72 -5.85 15.67
N TYR A 5 -2.31 -6.06 14.43
CA TYR A 5 -0.99 -5.75 13.91
C TYR A 5 -1.07 -4.64 12.87
N ILE A 6 -0.05 -3.79 12.81
CA ILE A 6 0.18 -2.91 11.67
C ILE A 6 1.12 -3.68 10.74
N PRO A 7 0.71 -4.01 9.50
CA PRO A 7 1.56 -4.77 8.59
C PRO A 7 2.71 -3.92 8.06
N SER A 8 3.77 -4.57 7.58
CA SER A 8 4.86 -3.91 6.86
C SER A 8 4.38 -3.50 5.47
N ALA A 9 4.73 -2.28 5.05
CA ALA A 9 4.49 -1.76 3.71
C ALA A 9 5.80 -1.30 3.09
N TYR A 10 6.03 -1.71 1.84
CA TYR A 10 7.17 -1.32 1.02
C TYR A 10 6.64 -0.48 -0.13
N ILE A 11 7.12 0.75 -0.25
CA ILE A 11 6.56 1.77 -1.14
C ILE A 11 7.68 2.30 -2.03
N THR A 12 7.60 2.05 -3.34
CA THR A 12 8.54 2.53 -4.35
C THR A 12 7.80 3.21 -5.49
N HIS A 13 8.48 4.00 -6.32
CA HIS A 13 7.86 4.58 -7.51
C HIS A 13 8.83 4.73 -8.68
N THR A 14 8.30 4.71 -9.90
CA THR A 14 9.03 5.00 -11.15
C THR A 14 9.02 6.49 -11.53
N GLY A 15 8.47 7.35 -10.66
CA GLY A 15 8.23 8.77 -10.92
C GLY A 15 6.89 9.06 -11.62
N LYS A 16 6.16 8.02 -12.04
CA LYS A 16 4.79 8.13 -12.59
C LYS A 16 3.80 7.19 -11.93
N ILE A 17 4.27 6.05 -11.43
CA ILE A 17 3.45 5.02 -10.80
C ILE A 17 4.08 4.69 -9.45
N TYR A 18 3.25 4.58 -8.42
CA TYR A 18 3.61 3.92 -7.17
C TYR A 18 3.45 2.40 -7.32
N GLU A 19 4.44 1.68 -6.82
CA GLU A 19 4.43 0.23 -6.63
C GLU A 19 4.50 -0.01 -5.13
N ILE A 20 3.41 -0.52 -4.56
CA ILE A 20 3.25 -0.71 -3.12
C ILE A 20 3.03 -2.19 -2.85
N THR A 21 3.79 -2.74 -1.92
CA THR A 21 3.59 -4.11 -1.42
C THR A 21 3.31 -4.08 0.07
N VAL A 22 2.23 -4.72 0.50
CA VAL A 22 1.88 -4.88 1.92
C VAL A 22 1.86 -6.36 2.28
N GLU A 23 2.52 -6.71 3.38
CA GLU A 23 2.55 -8.07 3.92
C GLU A 23 1.29 -8.36 4.74
N VAL A 24 0.44 -9.26 4.23
CA VAL A 24 -0.84 -9.64 4.84
C VAL A 24 -1.01 -11.17 4.85
N PRO A 25 -0.04 -11.95 5.39
CA PRO A 25 -0.12 -13.40 5.39
C PRO A 25 -1.26 -13.93 6.28
N GLY A 26 -1.78 -15.12 5.94
CA GLY A 26 -2.80 -15.79 6.74
C GLY A 26 -4.20 -15.19 6.67
N VAL A 27 -4.45 -14.26 5.74
CA VAL A 27 -5.76 -13.68 5.46
C VAL A 27 -6.26 -14.13 4.08
N LYS A 28 -7.58 -14.34 3.95
CA LYS A 28 -8.20 -14.62 2.65
C LYS A 28 -8.39 -13.31 1.88
N LYS A 29 -8.26 -13.36 0.55
CA LYS A 29 -8.46 -12.18 -0.32
C LYS A 29 -9.80 -11.47 -0.07
N SER A 30 -10.88 -12.22 0.18
CA SER A 30 -12.22 -11.68 0.43
C SER A 30 -12.31 -10.82 1.69
N ASP A 31 -11.36 -10.99 2.61
CA ASP A 31 -11.37 -10.39 3.94
C ASP A 31 -10.36 -9.24 4.04
N ILE A 32 -9.86 -8.76 2.89
CA ILE A 32 -8.96 -7.62 2.76
C ILE A 32 -9.74 -6.41 2.24
N HIS A 33 -9.71 -5.31 2.99
CA HIS A 33 -10.32 -4.04 2.63
C HIS A 33 -9.24 -2.97 2.50
N LEU A 34 -9.04 -2.50 1.27
CA LEU A 34 -8.12 -1.42 0.93
C LEU A 34 -8.94 -0.18 0.58
N GLU A 35 -8.68 0.92 1.28
CA GLU A 35 -9.26 2.23 1.00
C GLU A 35 -8.13 3.19 0.62
N MET A 36 -8.32 3.95 -0.46
CA MET A 36 -7.29 4.87 -0.96
C MET A 36 -7.87 6.26 -1.17
N THR A 37 -7.09 7.26 -0.82
CA THR A 37 -7.34 8.67 -1.05
C THR A 37 -6.22 9.24 -1.92
N GLU A 38 -6.34 10.49 -2.36
CA GLU A 38 -5.26 11.16 -3.10
C GLU A 38 -3.93 11.23 -2.32
N HIS A 39 -3.96 11.09 -0.99
CA HIS A 39 -2.79 11.31 -0.12
C HIS A 39 -2.24 10.05 0.55
N GLY A 40 -2.87 8.89 0.35
CA GLY A 40 -2.54 7.71 1.12
C GLY A 40 -3.57 6.61 1.03
N PHE A 41 -3.36 5.55 1.80
CA PHE A 41 -4.28 4.42 1.87
C PHE A 41 -4.37 3.85 3.28
N CYS A 42 -5.48 3.19 3.57
CA CYS A 42 -5.72 2.40 4.76
C CYS A 42 -6.01 0.95 4.37
N LEU A 43 -5.52 0.01 5.17
CA LEU A 43 -5.75 -1.41 5.01
C LEU A 43 -6.35 -1.97 6.29
N ASN A 44 -7.45 -2.69 6.16
CA ASN A 44 -8.01 -3.53 7.20
C ASN A 44 -8.16 -4.96 6.67
N ALA A 45 -7.69 -5.95 7.43
CA ALA A 45 -7.79 -7.34 7.04
C ALA A 45 -8.04 -8.26 8.23
N GLU A 46 -8.95 -9.22 8.09
CA GLU A 46 -9.38 -10.10 9.18
C GLU A 46 -8.75 -11.50 9.06
N GLY A 47 -7.88 -11.87 10.00
CA GLY A 47 -7.41 -13.25 10.16
C GLY A 47 -8.27 -14.03 11.16
N GLU A 48 -8.03 -15.33 11.31
CA GLU A 48 -8.78 -16.17 12.26
C GLU A 48 -8.57 -15.72 13.71
N LYS A 49 -7.30 -15.49 14.10
CA LYS A 49 -6.89 -15.14 15.48
C LYS A 49 -6.35 -13.71 15.64
N PHE A 50 -6.15 -13.01 14.54
CA PHE A 50 -5.54 -11.68 14.49
C PHE A 50 -6.25 -10.79 13.46
N LYS A 51 -5.90 -9.50 13.46
CA LYS A 51 -6.31 -8.54 12.44
C LYS A 51 -5.11 -7.72 12.00
N TYR A 52 -5.12 -7.28 10.75
CA TYR A 52 -4.26 -6.20 10.28
C TYR A 52 -5.07 -4.91 10.20
N SER A 53 -4.50 -3.81 10.68
CA SER A 53 -5.06 -2.48 10.53
C SER A 53 -3.93 -1.45 10.46
N GLY A 54 -3.90 -0.64 9.41
CA GLY A 54 -2.89 0.40 9.24
C GLY A 54 -3.28 1.43 8.20
N CYS A 55 -2.73 2.63 8.31
CA CYS A 55 -2.86 3.70 7.33
C CYS A 55 -1.49 4.32 7.05
N TRP A 56 -1.22 4.62 5.78
CA TRP A 56 0.05 5.19 5.32
C TRP A 56 -0.21 6.43 4.49
N SER A 57 0.49 7.51 4.84
CA SER A 57 0.58 8.71 4.00
C SER A 57 1.62 8.49 2.90
N LEU A 58 1.26 8.87 1.68
CA LEU A 58 2.17 8.86 0.53
C LEU A 58 2.82 10.22 0.38
N ALA A 59 4.09 10.23 -0.02
CA ALA A 59 4.85 11.47 -0.24
C ALA A 59 4.36 12.27 -1.46
N HIS A 60 3.71 11.59 -2.42
CA HIS A 60 3.17 12.19 -3.63
C HIS A 60 1.69 11.87 -3.76
N ARG A 61 0.92 12.81 -4.33
CA ARG A 61 -0.50 12.58 -4.59
C ARG A 61 -0.68 11.52 -5.67
N VAL A 62 -1.77 10.76 -5.56
CA VAL A 62 -2.17 9.71 -6.50
C VAL A 62 -3.54 9.96 -7.09
N LYS A 63 -3.89 9.19 -8.12
CA LYS A 63 -5.24 9.11 -8.69
C LYS A 63 -5.89 7.79 -8.27
N PRO A 64 -6.68 7.76 -7.17
CA PRO A 64 -7.20 6.50 -6.62
C PRO A 64 -8.00 5.67 -7.62
N GLU A 65 -8.67 6.31 -8.57
CA GLU A 65 -9.46 5.67 -9.64
C GLU A 65 -8.60 4.84 -10.61
N THR A 66 -7.28 5.05 -10.64
CA THR A 66 -6.34 4.28 -11.46
C THR A 66 -5.74 3.08 -10.72
N ALA A 67 -6.07 2.91 -9.44
CA ALA A 67 -5.47 1.88 -8.61
C ALA A 67 -5.86 0.47 -9.05
N SER A 68 -4.88 -0.44 -9.05
CA SER A 68 -5.08 -1.87 -9.25
C SER A 68 -4.40 -2.63 -8.12
N ALA A 69 -5.03 -3.72 -7.67
CA ALA A 69 -4.51 -4.53 -6.57
C ALA A 69 -4.63 -6.04 -6.86
N GLY A 70 -3.52 -6.76 -6.64
CA GLY A 70 -3.42 -8.20 -6.71
C GLY A 70 -2.99 -8.79 -5.36
N PHE A 71 -3.51 -9.97 -5.02
CA PHE A 71 -3.13 -10.67 -3.79
C PHE A 71 -2.74 -12.11 -4.09
N SER A 72 -1.50 -12.47 -3.77
CA SER A 72 -0.98 -13.83 -3.84
C SER A 72 0.10 -14.02 -2.77
N ASP A 73 0.25 -15.24 -2.25
CA ASP A 73 1.36 -15.60 -1.36
C ASP A 73 1.51 -14.72 -0.11
N GLY A 74 0.38 -14.21 0.41
CA GLY A 74 0.37 -13.32 1.57
C GLY A 74 0.81 -11.88 1.26
N LEU A 75 0.96 -11.51 -0.01
CA LEU A 75 1.40 -10.18 -0.44
C LEU A 75 0.30 -9.47 -1.23
N LEU A 76 -0.13 -8.32 -0.72
CA LEU A 76 -1.00 -7.39 -1.44
C LEU A 76 -0.12 -6.44 -2.25
N ARG A 77 -0.16 -6.56 -3.58
CA ARG A 77 0.57 -5.70 -4.51
C ARG A 77 -0.40 -4.69 -5.11
N ILE A 78 -0.09 -3.42 -4.98
CA ILE A 78 -0.91 -2.29 -5.41
C ILE A 78 -0.09 -1.47 -6.39
N THR A 79 -0.69 -1.09 -7.51
CA THR A 79 -0.15 -0.08 -8.42
C THR A 79 -1.15 1.05 -8.55
N VAL A 80 -0.66 2.29 -8.60
CA VAL A 80 -1.50 3.48 -8.77
C VAL A 80 -0.71 4.60 -9.44
N GLU A 81 -1.33 5.34 -10.36
CA GLU A 81 -0.69 6.49 -10.98
C GLU A 81 -0.54 7.65 -10.00
N LEU A 82 0.59 8.34 -10.09
CA LEU A 82 0.77 9.63 -9.43
C LEU A 82 -0.11 10.67 -10.13
N ALA A 83 -0.65 11.61 -9.35
CA ALA A 83 -1.38 12.75 -9.88
C ALA A 83 -0.47 13.63 -10.76
N GLU A 84 0.78 13.80 -10.33
CA GLU A 84 1.82 14.57 -11.01
C GLU A 84 3.13 13.76 -11.02
N GLY A 85 3.81 13.72 -12.16
CA GLY A 85 5.08 13.00 -12.28
C GLY A 85 6.19 13.65 -11.46
N VAL A 86 7.02 12.84 -10.81
CA VAL A 86 8.11 13.30 -9.94
C VAL A 86 9.46 12.86 -10.49
N LYS A 87 10.42 13.79 -10.47
CA LYS A 87 11.82 13.55 -10.83
C LYS A 87 12.72 14.20 -9.80
N GLY A 88 13.51 13.39 -9.09
CA GLY A 88 14.54 13.89 -8.18
C GLY A 88 15.76 14.42 -8.92
N LEU A 89 16.56 15.23 -8.22
CA LEU A 89 17.92 15.58 -8.64
C LEU A 89 18.91 14.69 -7.90
N GLU A 90 19.91 14.19 -8.61
CA GLU A 90 21.03 13.48 -7.99
C GLU A 90 21.92 14.50 -7.29
N VAL A 91 22.27 14.22 -6.04
CA VAL A 91 23.15 15.06 -5.21
C VAL A 91 24.31 14.19 -4.75
N PRO A 92 25.56 14.58 -5.02
CA PRO A 92 26.72 13.83 -4.54
C PRO A 92 26.77 13.85 -3.00
N VAL A 93 27.23 12.74 -2.42
CA VAL A 93 27.48 12.60 -0.99
C VAL A 93 28.99 12.60 -0.79
N ASP A 94 29.50 13.59 -0.06
CA ASP A 94 30.91 13.71 0.34
C ASP A 94 31.19 12.98 1.67
#